data_AF-A0A7Y9MJB4-F1
#
_entry.id   AF-A0A7Y9MJB4-F1
#
_cell.length_a   1.000
_cell.length_b   1.000
_cell.length_c   1.000
_cell.angle_alpha   90.00
_cell.angle_beta   90.00
_cell.angle_gamma   90.00
#
_symmetry.space_group_name_H-M   'P 1'
#
loop_
_entity.id
_entity.type
_entity.pdbx_description
1 polymer ?
#
loop_
_entity_poly.entity_id
_entity_poly.type
_entity_poly.pdbx_seq_one_letter_code
_entity_poly.pdbx_strand_id
1 'polypeptide(L)'
;MAQLEALLDPTGMEAGAADTTLSPRPVSLRGLTIGLLDNTKPNSTLLLETIAAQLQEQHGAGEARLYTKDYFGTPVKQTLLEEIVRECDVVITAVGDCGSCSAATVADGIMFERAGVPTVSITSDSFLMSGQAMASVQGFPGFDFYAVKHPMASLTADEVHERAMTAMPEVLRILGVEEGR
;
A
#
# COMPACT_ATOMS: atom_id res chain seq x y z
N MET A 1 24.21 -42.05 -2.52
CA MET A 1 24.29 -40.70 -1.93
C MET A 1 23.07 -39.94 -2.44
N ALA A 2 21.97 -39.97 -1.67
CA ALA A 2 20.78 -39.17 -2.00
C ALA A 2 20.93 -37.84 -1.26
N GLN A 3 21.08 -36.74 -2.01
CA GLN A 3 21.06 -35.40 -1.45
C GLN A 3 19.63 -35.09 -1.01
N LEU A 4 19.49 -34.80 0.27
CA LEU A 4 18.28 -34.30 0.89
C LEU A 4 18.09 -32.85 0.39
N GLU A 5 17.09 -32.61 -0.46
CA GLU A 5 16.65 -31.25 -0.76
C GLU A 5 16.17 -30.60 0.54
N ALA A 6 16.75 -29.46 0.88
CA ALA A 6 16.37 -28.67 2.03
C ALA A 6 14.96 -28.12 1.80
N LEU A 7 13.98 -28.79 2.42
CA LEU A 7 12.65 -28.26 2.64
C LEU A 7 12.80 -26.92 3.37
N LEU A 8 12.57 -25.83 2.65
CA LEU A 8 12.54 -24.48 3.22
C LEU A 8 11.46 -24.44 4.30
N ASP A 9 11.92 -24.35 5.54
CA ASP A 9 11.10 -24.03 6.70
C ASP A 9 10.64 -22.57 6.58
N PRO A 10 9.34 -22.28 6.42
CA PRO A 10 8.84 -20.92 6.26
C PRO A 10 8.81 -20.10 7.57
N THR A 11 9.33 -20.62 8.70
CA THR A 11 9.22 -19.98 10.02
C THR A 11 10.49 -19.26 10.51
N GLY A 12 11.34 -18.78 9.59
CA GLY A 12 12.56 -18.03 9.90
C GLY A 12 12.36 -16.57 10.31
N MET A 13 11.40 -16.24 11.19
CA MET A 13 11.27 -14.89 11.72
C MET A 13 11.19 -14.93 13.25
N GLU A 14 12.26 -14.48 13.90
CA GLU A 14 12.27 -14.22 15.34
C GLU A 14 11.11 -13.27 15.68
N ALA A 15 10.35 -13.62 16.72
CA ALA A 15 9.28 -12.79 17.26
C ALA A 15 9.88 -11.53 17.90
N GLY A 16 10.24 -10.57 17.06
CA GLY A 16 10.51 -9.20 17.48
C GLY A 16 9.27 -8.63 18.15
N ALA A 17 9.45 -7.86 19.21
CA ALA A 17 8.36 -7.14 19.87
C ALA A 17 7.50 -6.44 18.81
N ALA A 18 6.17 -6.58 18.92
CA ALA A 18 5.24 -6.00 17.95
C ALA A 18 5.50 -4.49 17.84
N ASP A 19 6.06 -4.06 16.71
CA ASP A 19 6.23 -2.65 16.40
C ASP A 19 4.89 -2.14 15.89
N THR A 20 4.18 -1.45 16.76
CA THR A 20 2.84 -0.91 16.49
C THR A 20 2.89 0.56 16.09
N THR A 21 4.08 1.14 15.91
CA THR A 21 4.22 2.58 15.78
C THR A 21 4.02 2.98 14.32
N LEU A 22 2.83 3.46 14.00
CA LEU A 22 2.58 4.12 12.71
C LEU A 22 3.50 5.33 12.57
N SER A 23 3.97 5.59 11.36
CA SER A 23 4.72 6.81 11.06
C SER A 23 3.87 8.07 11.33
N PRO A 24 4.50 9.21 11.68
CA PRO A 24 3.78 10.43 12.00
C PRO A 24 2.86 10.88 10.86
N ARG A 25 1.56 10.95 11.13
CA ARG A 25 0.56 11.32 10.13
C ARG A 25 0.63 12.80 9.77
N PRO A 26 0.61 13.16 8.47
CA PRO A 26 0.53 14.56 8.07
C PRO A 26 -0.85 15.12 8.43
N VAL A 27 -0.87 16.20 9.21
CA VAL A 27 -2.12 16.91 9.54
C VAL A 27 -2.76 17.60 8.32
N SER A 28 -2.05 17.64 7.19
CA SER A 28 -2.47 18.24 5.91
C SER A 28 -1.58 17.71 4.78
N LEU A 29 -2.14 17.51 3.59
CA LEU A 29 -1.38 17.10 2.40
C LEU A 29 -0.81 18.26 1.59
N ARG A 30 -1.14 19.52 1.94
CA ARG A 30 -0.75 20.71 1.16
C ARG A 30 0.73 20.72 0.80
N GLY A 31 1.04 20.61 -0.49
CA GLY A 31 2.39 20.62 -1.03
C GLY A 31 3.23 19.36 -0.81
N LEU A 32 2.68 18.32 -0.17
CA LEU A 32 3.37 17.04 0.04
C LEU A 32 3.46 16.23 -1.25
N THR A 33 4.62 15.60 -1.48
CA THR A 33 4.85 14.72 -2.62
C THR A 33 4.24 13.33 -2.36
N ILE A 34 3.42 12.86 -3.29
CA ILE A 34 2.75 11.55 -3.22
C ILE A 34 3.54 10.53 -4.04
N GLY A 35 3.99 9.45 -3.40
CA GLY A 35 4.52 8.27 -4.10
C GLY A 35 3.40 7.30 -4.47
N LEU A 36 3.29 6.94 -5.74
CA LEU A 36 2.35 5.95 -6.25
C LEU A 36 3.13 4.68 -6.60
N LEU A 37 3.00 3.63 -5.79
CA LEU A 37 3.67 2.36 -6.04
C LEU A 37 2.72 1.39 -6.76
N ASP A 38 2.89 1.31 -8.08
CA ASP A 38 2.16 0.42 -8.97
C ASP A 38 2.77 -0.98 -8.98
N ASN A 39 1.93 -2.00 -8.79
CA ASN A 39 2.32 -3.38 -8.87
C ASN A 39 2.08 -4.03 -10.25
N THR A 40 1.80 -3.25 -11.30
CA THR A 40 1.55 -3.70 -12.69
C THR A 40 0.26 -4.51 -12.92
N LYS A 41 -0.61 -4.61 -11.91
CA LYS A 41 -1.91 -5.27 -12.08
C LYS A 41 -2.84 -4.43 -12.94
N PRO A 42 -3.78 -5.06 -13.68
CA PRO A 42 -4.79 -4.33 -14.43
C PRO A 42 -5.50 -3.30 -13.54
N ASN A 43 -5.67 -2.09 -14.06
CA ASN A 43 -6.30 -0.94 -13.38
C ASN A 43 -5.57 -0.40 -12.13
N SER A 44 -4.40 -0.92 -11.77
CA SER A 44 -3.61 -0.42 -10.64
C SER A 44 -3.16 1.03 -10.84
N THR A 45 -2.46 1.31 -11.96
CA THR A 45 -2.01 2.66 -12.31
C THR A 45 -3.16 3.66 -12.33
N LEU A 46 -4.26 3.30 -13.00
CA LEU A 46 -5.43 4.17 -13.12
C LEU A 46 -6.08 4.47 -11.77
N LEU A 47 -6.19 3.48 -10.88
CA LEU A 47 -6.70 3.68 -9.53
C LEU A 47 -5.80 4.65 -8.75
N LEU A 48 -4.48 4.42 -8.79
CA LEU A 48 -3.49 5.24 -8.08
C LEU A 48 -3.50 6.69 -8.56
N GLU A 49 -3.45 6.91 -9.88
CA GLU A 49 -3.48 8.24 -10.49
C GLU A 49 -4.80 8.97 -10.20
N THR A 50 -5.93 8.26 -10.21
CA THR A 50 -7.23 8.87 -9.90
C THR A 50 -7.31 9.33 -8.44
N ILE A 51 -6.80 8.52 -7.50
CA ILE A 51 -6.73 8.93 -6.09
C ILE A 51 -5.79 10.13 -5.94
N ALA A 52 -4.62 10.10 -6.58
CA ALA A 52 -3.66 11.20 -6.52
C ALA A 52 -4.26 12.51 -7.05
N ALA A 53 -4.93 12.48 -8.20
CA ALA A 53 -5.61 13.63 -8.79
C ALA A 53 -6.63 14.23 -7.82
N GLN A 54 -7.42 13.39 -7.14
CA GLN A 54 -8.39 13.84 -6.15
C GLN A 54 -7.73 14.47 -4.91
N LEU A 55 -6.62 13.89 -4.42
CA LEU A 55 -5.85 14.46 -3.31
C LEU A 55 -5.23 15.82 -3.69
N GLN A 56 -4.76 15.96 -4.93
CA GLN A 56 -4.23 17.22 -5.45
C GLN A 56 -5.34 18.27 -5.56
N GLU A 57 -6.47 17.92 -6.15
CA GLU A 57 -7.56 18.87 -6.43
C GLU A 57 -8.26 19.34 -5.14
N GLN A 58 -8.59 18.42 -4.22
CA GLN A 58 -9.41 18.74 -3.05
C GLN A 58 -8.60 19.02 -1.78
N HIS A 59 -7.38 18.47 -1.67
CA HIS A 59 -6.58 18.57 -0.45
C HIS A 59 -5.24 19.31 -0.65
N GLY A 60 -4.98 19.78 -1.87
CA GLY A 60 -3.81 20.60 -2.21
C GLY A 60 -2.49 19.83 -2.18
N ALA A 61 -2.54 18.50 -2.32
CA ALA A 61 -1.34 17.69 -2.43
C ALA A 61 -0.42 18.19 -3.56
N GLY A 62 0.88 17.99 -3.39
CA GLY A 62 1.92 18.42 -4.32
C GLY A 62 2.06 17.49 -5.52
N GLU A 63 3.30 17.27 -5.96
CA GLU A 63 3.60 16.37 -7.08
C GLU A 63 3.22 14.92 -6.75
N ALA A 64 2.73 14.19 -7.74
CA ALA A 64 2.55 12.73 -7.66
C ALA A 64 3.60 12.04 -8.54
N ARG A 65 4.33 11.08 -7.96
CA ARG A 65 5.41 10.34 -8.63
C ARG A 65 5.04 8.86 -8.73
N LEU A 66 5.02 8.36 -9.97
CA LEU A 66 4.72 6.95 -10.24
C LEU A 66 5.99 6.11 -10.20
N TYR A 67 5.97 5.06 -9.39
CA TYR A 67 6.98 4.03 -9.30
C TYR A 67 6.35 2.68 -9.62
N THR A 68 7.12 1.79 -10.24
CA THR A 68 6.61 0.49 -10.68
C THR A 68 7.44 -0.62 -10.10
N LYS A 69 6.79 -1.57 -9.43
CA LYS A 69 7.43 -2.81 -8.98
C LYS A 69 7.78 -3.67 -10.19
N ASP A 70 8.89 -4.37 -10.10
CA ASP A 70 9.26 -5.37 -11.12
C ASP A 70 8.41 -6.64 -11.01
N TYR A 71 7.88 -6.92 -9.82
CA TYR A 71 7.00 -8.06 -9.58
C TYR A 71 5.95 -7.78 -8.50
N PHE A 72 4.68 -8.13 -8.78
CA PHE A 72 3.57 -7.89 -7.86
C PHE A 72 3.56 -8.80 -6.63
N GLY A 73 4.17 -9.99 -6.72
CA GLY A 73 4.02 -11.05 -5.71
C GLY A 73 5.08 -11.05 -4.62
N THR A 74 6.07 -10.16 -4.70
CA THR A 74 7.09 -9.97 -3.67
C THR A 74 7.10 -8.54 -3.18
N PRO A 75 7.57 -8.26 -1.96
CA PRO A 75 7.69 -6.90 -1.48
C PRO A 75 8.65 -6.05 -2.34
N VAL A 76 8.51 -4.72 -2.28
CA VAL A 76 9.32 -3.74 -3.00
C VAL A 76 10.80 -3.94 -2.66
N LYS A 77 11.66 -3.83 -3.68
CA LYS A 77 13.11 -3.95 -3.50
C LYS A 77 13.63 -2.82 -2.64
N GLN A 78 14.64 -3.12 -1.82
CA GLN A 78 15.29 -2.16 -0.93
C GLN A 78 15.74 -0.88 -1.66
N THR A 79 16.29 -1.00 -2.87
CA THR A 79 16.72 0.16 -3.66
C THR A 79 15.57 1.09 -4.06
N LEU A 80 14.42 0.53 -4.42
CA LEU A 80 13.23 1.30 -4.80
C LEU A 80 12.52 1.87 -3.56
N LEU A 81 12.52 1.13 -2.44
CA LEU A 81 12.06 1.64 -1.15
C LEU A 81 12.86 2.89 -0.75
N GLU A 82 14.20 2.82 -0.80
CA GLU A 82 15.08 3.95 -0.45
C GLU A 82 14.90 5.15 -1.38
N GLU A 83 14.67 4.92 -2.67
CA GLU A 83 14.35 5.96 -3.64
C GLU A 83 13.06 6.67 -3.27
N ILE A 84 11.96 5.92 -3.08
CA ILE A 84 10.65 6.48 -2.74
C ILE A 84 10.69 7.24 -1.40
N VAL A 85 11.35 6.68 -0.39
CA VAL A 85 11.48 7.32 0.95
C VAL A 85 12.24 8.64 0.88
N ARG A 86 13.17 8.80 -0.07
CA ARG A 86 13.91 10.07 -0.26
C ARG A 86 13.09 11.13 -0.98
N GLU A 87 12.12 10.71 -1.79
CA GLU A 87 11.43 11.57 -2.75
C GLU A 87 10.00 11.90 -2.36
N CYS A 88 9.37 11.11 -1.50
CA CYS A 88 7.96 11.20 -1.19
C CYS A 88 7.70 11.41 0.29
N ASP A 89 6.65 12.18 0.59
CA ASP A 89 6.20 12.47 1.95
C ASP A 89 5.11 11.49 2.40
N VAL A 90 4.33 10.95 1.46
CA VAL A 90 3.31 9.92 1.67
C VAL A 90 3.32 8.92 0.51
N VAL A 91 2.87 7.68 0.74
CA VAL A 91 2.82 6.65 -0.30
C VAL A 91 1.43 6.03 -0.41
N ILE A 92 1.03 5.68 -1.63
CA ILE A 92 -0.15 4.86 -1.92
C ILE A 92 0.31 3.67 -2.76
N THR A 93 -0.01 2.45 -2.33
CA THR A 93 0.30 1.23 -3.08
C THR A 93 -0.95 0.41 -3.34
N ALA A 94 -1.12 -0.03 -4.59
CA ALA A 94 -2.27 -0.80 -5.03
C ALA A 94 -1.90 -1.71 -6.23
N VAL A 95 -2.75 -2.68 -6.63
CA VAL A 95 -3.81 -3.31 -5.83
C VAL A 95 -3.47 -4.76 -5.50
N GLY A 96 -3.66 -5.15 -4.24
CA GLY A 96 -3.64 -6.55 -3.85
C GLY A 96 -4.97 -7.24 -4.19
N ASP A 97 -5.10 -7.91 -5.34
CA ASP A 97 -6.34 -8.54 -5.82
C ASP A 97 -6.31 -10.08 -5.88
N CYS A 98 -5.29 -10.66 -5.24
CA CYS A 98 -4.95 -12.08 -5.22
C CYS A 98 -4.19 -12.41 -3.93
N GLY A 99 -4.08 -13.70 -3.57
CA GLY A 99 -3.44 -14.10 -2.30
C GLY A 99 -2.01 -13.57 -2.12
N SER A 100 -1.13 -13.79 -3.10
CA SER A 100 0.28 -13.38 -3.01
C SER A 100 0.46 -11.86 -3.12
N CYS A 101 -0.25 -11.20 -4.03
CA CYS A 101 -0.14 -9.75 -4.21
C CYS A 101 -0.74 -8.96 -3.04
N SER A 102 -1.82 -9.44 -2.41
CA SER A 102 -2.38 -8.77 -1.22
C SER A 102 -1.41 -8.79 -0.05
N ALA A 103 -0.73 -9.92 0.14
CA ALA A 103 0.33 -10.03 1.12
C ALA A 103 1.52 -9.09 0.78
N ALA A 104 1.96 -9.07 -0.48
CA ALA A 104 3.04 -8.18 -0.92
C ALA A 104 2.69 -6.69 -0.75
N THR A 105 1.50 -6.26 -1.14
CA THR A 105 1.04 -4.86 -1.00
C THR A 105 0.93 -4.42 0.46
N VAL A 106 0.55 -5.31 1.38
CA VAL A 106 0.59 -5.02 2.83
C VAL A 106 2.02 -4.96 3.34
N ALA A 107 2.88 -5.89 2.91
CA ALA A 107 4.29 -5.86 3.28
C ALA A 107 4.99 -4.59 2.80
N ASP A 108 4.68 -4.11 1.59
CA ASP A 108 5.16 -2.83 1.06
C ASP A 108 4.81 -1.68 2.00
N GLY A 109 3.54 -1.56 2.37
CA GLY A 109 3.07 -0.51 3.27
C GLY A 109 3.75 -0.54 4.64
N ILE A 110 3.93 -1.74 5.22
CA ILE A 110 4.66 -1.90 6.49
C ILE A 110 6.12 -1.45 6.36
N MET A 111 6.78 -1.71 5.24
CA MET A 111 8.16 -1.26 5.04
C MET A 111 8.27 0.26 4.93
N PHE A 112 7.33 0.93 4.26
CA PHE A 112 7.29 2.39 4.22
C PHE A 112 6.97 3.00 5.59
N GLU A 113 6.01 2.44 6.33
CA GLU A 113 5.69 2.89 7.70
C GLU A 113 6.91 2.79 8.62
N ARG A 114 7.64 1.67 8.57
CA ARG A 114 8.89 1.48 9.32
C ARG A 114 10.00 2.42 8.89
N ALA A 115 9.99 2.86 7.63
CA ALA A 115 10.89 3.88 7.12
C ALA A 115 10.45 5.31 7.47
N GLY A 116 9.32 5.48 8.17
CA GLY A 116 8.81 6.77 8.60
C GLY A 116 7.94 7.49 7.56
N VAL A 117 7.49 6.78 6.52
CA VAL A 117 6.64 7.34 5.45
C VAL A 117 5.20 6.83 5.57
N PRO A 118 4.24 7.71 5.89
CA PRO A 118 2.82 7.37 5.98
C PRO A 118 2.31 6.74 4.69
N THR A 119 1.68 5.57 4.82
CA THR A 119 1.32 4.77 3.64
C THR A 119 -0.10 4.26 3.67
N VAL A 120 -0.76 4.31 2.51
CA VAL A 120 -2.02 3.65 2.25
C VAL A 120 -1.78 2.44 1.35
N SER A 121 -1.96 1.24 1.91
CA SER A 121 -2.05 0.01 1.12
C SER A 121 -3.50 -0.26 0.73
N ILE A 122 -3.73 -0.58 -0.55
CA ILE A 122 -5.06 -0.93 -1.06
C ILE A 122 -5.08 -2.38 -1.51
N THR A 123 -5.90 -3.19 -0.85
CA THR A 123 -6.18 -4.58 -1.23
C THR A 123 -7.63 -4.74 -1.58
N SER A 124 -7.99 -5.81 -2.28
CA SER A 124 -9.38 -6.19 -2.46
C SER A 124 -9.96 -6.80 -1.17
N ASP A 125 -11.24 -6.54 -0.89
CA ASP A 125 -12.00 -7.09 0.23
C ASP A 125 -12.01 -8.62 0.30
N SER A 126 -12.03 -9.31 -0.85
CA SER A 126 -11.86 -10.77 -0.94
C SER A 126 -10.56 -11.27 -0.29
N PHE A 127 -9.56 -10.40 -0.11
CA PHE A 127 -8.24 -10.73 0.45
C PHE A 127 -7.92 -9.94 1.73
N LEU A 128 -8.91 -9.32 2.37
CA LEU A 128 -8.74 -8.60 3.64
C LEU A 128 -8.07 -9.49 4.71
N MET A 129 -8.56 -10.74 4.88
CA MET A 129 -7.99 -11.68 5.85
C MET A 129 -6.53 -12.05 5.50
N SER A 130 -6.20 -12.17 4.22
CA SER A 130 -4.82 -12.43 3.79
C SER A 130 -3.90 -11.26 4.11
N GLY A 131 -4.36 -10.02 3.90
CA GLY A 131 -3.64 -8.82 4.29
C GLY A 131 -3.41 -8.73 5.81
N GLN A 132 -4.46 -8.96 6.62
CA GLN A 132 -4.38 -8.97 8.08
C GLN A 132 -3.43 -10.06 8.61
N ALA A 133 -3.46 -11.25 8.00
CA ALA A 133 -2.52 -12.32 8.33
C ALA A 133 -1.07 -11.90 8.04
N MET A 134 -0.81 -11.27 6.89
CA MET A 134 0.53 -10.76 6.58
C MET A 134 0.99 -9.69 7.57
N ALA A 135 0.12 -8.74 7.92
CA ALA A 135 0.42 -7.73 8.93
C ALA A 135 0.80 -8.35 10.28
N SER A 136 0.09 -9.41 10.68
CA SER A 136 0.38 -10.16 11.91
C SER A 136 1.72 -10.90 11.84
N VAL A 137 2.02 -11.57 10.71
CA VAL A 137 3.30 -12.27 10.48
C VAL A 137 4.48 -11.30 10.50
N GLN A 138 4.29 -10.09 9.97
CA GLN A 138 5.30 -9.03 10.00
C GLN A 138 5.44 -8.36 11.38
N GLY A 139 4.63 -8.74 12.39
CA GLY A 139 4.67 -8.15 13.72
C GLY A 139 4.02 -6.76 13.82
N PHE A 140 3.19 -6.37 12.85
CA PHE A 140 2.44 -5.11 12.83
C PHE A 140 0.93 -5.36 12.68
N PRO A 141 0.27 -6.08 13.63
CA PRO A 141 -1.15 -6.43 13.51
C PRO A 141 -2.10 -5.22 13.48
N GLY A 142 -1.64 -4.06 13.93
CA GLY A 142 -2.37 -2.78 13.85
C GLY A 142 -2.12 -1.98 12.57
N PHE A 143 -1.41 -2.52 11.58
CA PHE A 143 -1.20 -1.86 10.30
C PHE A 143 -2.55 -1.65 9.60
N ASP A 144 -2.87 -0.39 9.34
CA ASP A 144 -4.15 0.05 8.79
C ASP A 144 -4.06 0.17 7.27
N PHE A 145 -4.97 -0.52 6.57
CA PHE A 145 -5.01 -0.56 5.11
C PHE A 145 -6.44 -0.64 4.61
N TYR A 146 -6.67 -0.17 3.39
CA TYR A 146 -8.02 -0.10 2.83
C TYR A 146 -8.34 -1.35 1.99
N ALA A 147 -9.54 -1.89 2.22
CA ALA A 147 -10.08 -3.02 1.47
C ALA A 147 -11.12 -2.52 0.45
N VAL A 148 -10.69 -2.35 -0.79
CA VAL A 148 -11.56 -1.97 -1.90
C VAL A 148 -12.42 -3.16 -2.34
N LYS A 149 -13.70 -2.98 -2.68
CA LYS A 149 -14.53 -4.14 -3.07
C LYS A 149 -13.93 -4.89 -4.29
N HIS A 150 -14.16 -6.20 -4.39
CA HIS A 150 -13.73 -7.02 -5.52
C HIS A 150 -14.72 -6.92 -6.70
N PRO A 151 -14.30 -7.22 -7.95
CA PRO A 151 -12.93 -7.23 -8.48
C PRO A 151 -12.44 -5.81 -8.86
N MET A 152 -11.14 -5.69 -9.13
CA MET A 152 -10.55 -4.50 -9.76
C MET A 152 -10.14 -4.74 -11.22
N ALA A 153 -9.63 -5.93 -11.54
CA ALA A 153 -9.00 -6.19 -12.83
C ALA A 153 -9.93 -6.10 -14.05
N SER A 154 -11.24 -6.33 -13.86
CA SER A 154 -12.23 -6.33 -14.94
C SER A 154 -13.05 -5.06 -15.05
N LEU A 155 -12.74 -4.04 -14.24
CA LEU A 155 -13.49 -2.79 -14.22
C LEU A 155 -13.16 -1.94 -15.45
N THR A 156 -14.16 -1.20 -15.92
CA THR A 156 -14.02 -0.08 -16.84
C THR A 156 -13.37 1.12 -16.17
N ALA A 157 -12.92 2.11 -16.96
CA ALA A 157 -12.31 3.32 -16.41
C ALA A 157 -13.27 4.09 -15.48
N ASP A 158 -14.56 4.18 -15.83
CA ASP A 158 -15.58 4.84 -15.01
C ASP A 158 -15.79 4.11 -13.68
N GLU A 159 -15.85 2.77 -13.70
CA GLU A 159 -15.97 1.97 -12.48
C GLU A 159 -14.70 2.07 -11.59
N VAL A 160 -13.52 2.20 -12.18
CA VAL A 160 -12.28 2.47 -11.43
C VAL A 160 -12.33 3.86 -10.79
N HIS A 161 -12.87 4.85 -11.51
CA HIS A 161 -13.05 6.19 -10.96
C HIS A 161 -14.03 6.19 -9.78
N GLU A 162 -15.20 5.57 -9.92
CA GLU A 162 -16.15 5.39 -8.81
C GLU A 162 -15.50 4.70 -7.61
N ARG A 163 -14.61 3.75 -7.89
CA ARG A 163 -13.85 3.06 -6.85
C ARG A 163 -12.88 3.96 -6.11
N ALA A 164 -12.12 4.78 -6.84
CA ALA A 164 -11.22 5.77 -6.27
C ALA A 164 -12.00 6.72 -5.37
N MET A 165 -13.13 7.25 -5.83
CA MET A 165 -13.97 8.16 -5.03
C MET A 165 -14.48 7.52 -3.75
N THR A 166 -14.90 6.25 -3.81
CA THR A 166 -15.33 5.49 -2.63
C THR A 166 -14.19 5.26 -1.64
N ALA A 167 -12.95 5.17 -2.11
CA ALA A 167 -11.76 4.96 -1.27
C ALA A 167 -11.32 6.23 -0.52
N MET A 168 -11.67 7.42 -1.02
CA MET A 168 -11.12 8.70 -0.51
C MET A 168 -11.29 8.92 1.00
N PRO A 169 -12.46 8.66 1.62
CA PRO A 169 -12.61 8.87 3.05
C PRO A 169 -11.62 8.03 3.88
N GLU A 170 -11.39 6.78 3.47
CA GLU A 170 -10.45 5.88 4.13
C GLU A 170 -8.99 6.25 3.83
N VAL A 171 -8.68 6.69 2.61
CA VAL A 171 -7.34 7.22 2.26
C VAL A 171 -6.99 8.40 3.17
N LEU A 172 -7.90 9.36 3.33
CA LEU A 172 -7.71 10.53 4.19
C LEU A 172 -7.59 10.14 5.66
N ARG A 173 -8.45 9.24 6.13
CA ARG A 173 -8.42 8.71 7.51
C ARG A 173 -7.08 8.04 7.82
N ILE A 174 -6.59 7.17 6.93
CA ILE A 174 -5.31 6.47 7.11
C ILE A 174 -4.15 7.46 7.12
N LEU A 175 -4.19 8.48 6.25
CA LEU A 175 -3.18 9.55 6.22
C LEU A 175 -3.32 10.56 7.37
N GLY A 176 -4.36 10.46 8.20
CA GLY A 176 -4.60 11.36 9.33
C GLY A 176 -5.01 12.78 8.93
N VAL A 177 -5.59 12.93 7.74
CA VAL A 177 -6.07 14.21 7.21
C VAL A 177 -7.54 14.35 7.57
N GLU A 178 -7.87 15.24 8.50
CA GLU A 178 -9.26 15.54 8.83
C GLU A 178 -9.91 16.31 7.67
N GLU A 179 -11.07 15.85 7.21
CA GLU A 179 -11.93 16.67 6.35
C GLU A 179 -12.31 17.92 7.14
N GLY A 180 -11.90 19.09 6.64
CA GLY A 180 -12.17 20.37 7.25
C GLY A 180 -13.67 20.52 7.55
N ARG A 181 -13.98 20.77 8.83
CA ARG A 181 -15.29 21.21 9.31
C ARG A 181 -15.67 22.58 8.75
#